data_AF-A0A1M3DFA4-F1
#
_entry.id   AF-A0A1M3DFA4-F1
#
_cell.length_a   1.000
_cell.length_b   1.000
_cell.length_c   1.000
_cell.angle_alpha   90.00
_cell.angle_beta   90.00
_cell.angle_gamma   90.00
#
_symmetry.space_group_name_H-M   'P 1'
#
loop_
_entity.id
_entity.type
_entity.pdbx_description
1 polymer ?
#
loop_
_entity_poly.entity_id
_entity_poly.type
_entity_poly.pdbx_seq_one_letter_code
_entity_poly.pdbx_strand_id
1 'polypeptide(L)'
;MSRKGSLLALRDRDPAPTPASAEPEGRAAAPIASSSPVAPSRQGKKAMTGYFSPEMSFSMHMTARKHGMSLQDAMAEAFNDWLRKMGESPVGK
;
A
#
# COMPACT_ATOMS: atom_id res chain seq x y z
N MET A 1 23.42 -2.47 31.25
CA MET A 1 22.00 -2.81 31.44
C MET A 1 21.16 -1.54 31.63
N SER A 2 20.30 -1.19 30.69
CA SER A 2 19.28 -0.13 30.79
C SER A 2 18.48 -0.14 29.49
N ARG A 3 17.17 0.05 29.43
CA ARG A 3 16.07 0.07 30.42
C ARG A 3 14.86 -0.21 29.52
N LYS A 4 14.09 -1.27 29.80
CA LYS A 4 12.89 -1.61 29.02
C LYS A 4 11.90 -0.45 29.12
N GLY A 5 11.62 0.23 28.01
CA GLY A 5 10.57 1.23 27.92
C GLY A 5 9.22 0.54 28.15
N SER A 6 8.59 0.82 29.29
CA SER A 6 7.33 0.24 29.70
C SER A 6 6.18 0.73 28.81
N LEU A 7 5.33 -0.18 28.34
CA LEU A 7 4.10 0.09 27.58
C LEU A 7 3.12 1.01 28.33
N LEU A 8 3.25 1.13 29.66
CA LEU A 8 2.45 2.09 30.45
C LEU A 8 2.74 3.55 30.07
N ALA A 9 3.94 3.87 29.57
CA ALA A 9 4.31 5.23 29.16
C ALA A 9 3.59 5.72 27.89
N LEU A 10 2.90 4.84 27.15
CA LEU A 10 2.12 5.24 25.97
C LEU A 10 0.68 5.63 26.30
N ARG A 11 0.15 5.28 27.48
CA ARG A 11 -1.25 5.58 27.82
C ARG A 11 -1.47 7.01 28.31
N ASP A 12 -0.41 7.70 28.71
CA ASP A 12 -0.48 9.04 29.30
C ASP A 12 -0.27 10.17 28.26
N ARG A 13 -0.19 9.82 26.96
CA ARG A 13 -0.07 10.85 25.92
C ARG A 13 -1.44 11.46 25.65
N ASP A 14 -1.66 12.62 26.25
CA ASP A 14 -2.75 13.55 25.96
C ASP A 14 -2.91 13.76 24.43
N PRO A 15 -4.14 13.80 23.88
CA PRO A 15 -4.34 13.92 22.44
C PRO A 15 -3.82 15.26 21.93
N ALA A 16 -2.81 15.21 21.06
CA ALA A 16 -2.31 16.37 20.33
C ALA A 16 -3.44 17.01 19.48
N PRO A 17 -3.45 18.34 19.31
CA PRO A 17 -4.56 19.07 18.73
C PRO A 17 -4.83 18.68 17.28
N THR A 18 -6.12 18.61 16.97
CA THR A 18 -6.72 18.37 15.66
C THR A 18 -6.07 19.25 14.59
N PRO A 19 -5.48 18.71 13.50
CA PRO A 19 -5.06 19.53 12.39
C PRO A 19 -6.30 20.08 11.68
N ALA A 20 -6.44 21.40 11.72
CA ALA A 20 -7.42 22.13 10.94
C ALA A 20 -7.30 21.75 9.45
N SER A 21 -8.46 21.59 8.81
CA SER A 21 -8.59 21.34 7.38
C SER A 21 -7.91 22.47 6.60
N ALA A 22 -6.80 22.15 5.94
CA ALA A 22 -6.18 23.00 4.94
C ALA A 22 -6.58 22.46 3.57
N GLU A 23 -7.15 23.34 2.75
CA GLU A 23 -7.53 23.11 1.35
C GLU A 23 -6.33 22.59 0.51
N PRO A 24 -6.57 21.81 -0.56
CA PRO A 24 -5.51 21.18 -1.31
C PRO A 24 -4.89 22.18 -2.29
N GLU A 25 -3.96 22.99 -1.81
CA GLU A 25 -3.07 23.72 -2.73
C GLU A 25 -1.98 22.76 -3.25
N GLY A 26 -1.85 22.72 -4.57
CA GLY A 26 -1.08 21.76 -5.33
C GLY A 26 0.34 21.56 -4.80
N ARG A 27 0.59 20.41 -4.16
CA ARG A 27 1.93 20.03 -3.74
C ARG A 27 2.70 19.50 -4.95
N ALA A 28 3.46 20.41 -5.57
CA ALA A 28 4.56 20.07 -6.46
C ALA A 28 5.41 18.97 -5.82
N ALA A 29 5.65 17.88 -6.56
CA ALA A 29 6.42 16.74 -6.13
C ALA A 29 7.90 17.15 -5.94
N ALA A 30 8.31 17.39 -4.70
CA ALA A 30 9.73 17.40 -4.36
C ALA A 30 10.25 15.95 -4.41
N PRO A 31 11.37 15.65 -5.10
CA PRO A 31 11.89 14.30 -5.16
C PRO A 31 12.54 13.96 -3.82
N ILE A 32 11.83 13.21 -2.98
CA ILE A 32 12.44 12.56 -1.82
C ILE A 32 13.25 11.35 -2.33
N ALA A 33 14.48 11.61 -2.78
CA ALA A 33 15.46 10.56 -3.01
C ALA A 33 15.98 10.04 -1.66
N SER A 34 15.13 9.35 -0.91
CA SER A 34 15.58 8.44 0.14
C SER A 34 15.85 7.10 -0.54
N SER A 35 17.12 6.79 -0.81
CA SER A 35 17.55 5.50 -1.36
C SER A 35 17.43 4.41 -0.29
N SER A 36 16.19 4.09 0.11
CA SER A 36 15.92 2.90 0.90
C SER A 36 16.11 1.68 0.00
N PRO A 37 16.66 0.57 0.53
CA PRO A 37 16.80 -0.67 -0.23
C PRO A 37 15.46 -1.06 -0.86
N VAL A 38 15.47 -1.34 -2.16
CA VAL A 38 14.30 -1.84 -2.86
C VAL A 38 13.93 -3.18 -2.23
N ALA A 39 12.76 -3.25 -1.60
CA ALA A 39 12.25 -4.48 -1.01
C ALA A 39 12.30 -5.61 -2.07
N PRO A 40 12.66 -6.85 -1.71
CA PRO A 40 12.76 -7.95 -2.66
C PRO A 40 11.52 -8.11 -3.55
N SER A 41 10.33 -7.87 -3.01
CA SER A 41 9.06 -7.93 -3.75
C SER A 41 8.90 -6.88 -4.86
N ARG A 42 9.73 -5.83 -4.89
CA ARG A 42 9.69 -4.73 -5.86
C ARG A 42 10.78 -4.83 -6.93
N GLN A 43 11.75 -5.72 -6.79
CA GLN A 43 12.82 -5.87 -7.77
C GLN A 43 12.25 -6.35 -9.11
N GLY A 44 12.61 -5.68 -10.21
CA GLY A 44 12.10 -5.99 -11.56
C GLY A 44 10.62 -5.63 -11.79
N LYS A 45 9.91 -5.06 -10.81
CA LYS A 45 8.50 -4.69 -10.92
C LYS A 45 8.33 -3.17 -11.03
N LYS A 46 7.40 -2.72 -11.89
CA LYS A 46 7.00 -1.31 -11.99
C LYS A 46 5.82 -1.04 -11.08
N ALA A 47 5.86 0.07 -10.34
CA ALA A 47 4.73 0.49 -9.51
C ALA A 47 3.59 1.00 -10.38
N MET A 48 2.38 0.46 -10.18
CA MET A 48 1.14 0.97 -10.76
C MET A 48 0.25 1.45 -9.61
N THR A 49 -0.18 2.71 -9.64
CA THR A 49 -0.99 3.33 -8.60
C THR A 49 -2.31 3.83 -9.16
N GLY A 50 -3.41 3.55 -8.46
CA GLY A 50 -4.74 4.06 -8.78
C GLY A 50 -5.53 4.36 -7.52
N TYR A 51 -6.56 5.20 -7.65
CA TYR A 51 -7.47 5.52 -6.55
C TYR A 51 -8.63 4.52 -6.56
N PHE A 52 -8.91 3.94 -5.39
CA PHE A 52 -10.00 3.00 -5.17
C PHE A 52 -10.77 3.40 -3.92
N SER A 53 -12.03 2.96 -3.81
CA SER A 53 -12.80 3.21 -2.60
C SER A 53 -12.18 2.46 -1.40
N PRO A 54 -12.27 3.01 -0.18
CA PRO A 54 -11.78 2.34 1.02
C PRO A 54 -12.39 0.95 1.22
N GLU A 55 -13.68 0.80 0.91
CA GLU A 55 -14.41 -0.46 1.02
C GLU A 55 -13.89 -1.53 0.04
N MET A 56 -13.57 -1.14 -1.19
CA MET A 56 -12.97 -2.03 -2.18
C MET A 56 -11.59 -2.48 -1.72
N SER A 57 -10.75 -1.55 -1.27
CA SER A 57 -9.42 -1.88 -0.76
C SER A 57 -9.49 -2.88 0.38
N PHE A 58 -10.39 -2.67 1.35
CA PHE A 58 -10.59 -3.59 2.46
C PHE A 58 -11.03 -4.99 1.99
N SER A 59 -12.03 -5.04 1.13
CA SER A 59 -12.59 -6.30 0.61
C SER A 59 -11.54 -7.10 -0.17
N MET A 60 -10.76 -6.44 -1.03
CA MET A 60 -9.69 -7.09 -1.78
C MET A 60 -8.60 -7.67 -0.88
N HIS A 61 -8.14 -6.91 0.11
CA HIS A 61 -7.14 -7.41 1.07
C HIS A 61 -7.66 -8.60 1.87
N MET A 62 -8.94 -8.56 2.29
CA MET A 62 -9.54 -9.65 3.06
C MET A 62 -9.69 -10.91 2.21
N THR A 63 -10.14 -10.78 0.97
CA THR A 63 -10.30 -11.89 0.04
C THR A 63 -8.95 -12.52 -0.29
N ALA A 64 -7.93 -11.73 -0.66
CA ALA A 64 -6.60 -12.26 -0.94
C ALA A 64 -6.04 -13.09 0.24
N ARG A 65 -6.21 -12.60 1.48
CA ARG A 65 -5.80 -13.32 2.68
C ARG A 65 -6.55 -14.63 2.90
N LYS A 66 -7.87 -14.67 2.66
CA LYS A 66 -8.67 -15.91 2.76
C LYS A 66 -8.15 -16.99 1.81
N HIS A 67 -7.64 -16.59 0.65
CA HIS A 67 -7.06 -17.50 -0.34
C HIS A 67 -5.55 -17.73 -0.17
N GLY A 68 -4.93 -17.19 0.89
CA GLY A 68 -3.50 -17.35 1.14
C GLY A 68 -2.59 -16.65 0.11
N MET A 69 -3.13 -15.67 -0.61
CA MET A 69 -2.42 -14.95 -1.67
C MET A 69 -2.05 -13.53 -1.21
N SER A 70 -0.99 -12.97 -1.81
CA SER A 70 -0.75 -11.54 -1.66
C SER A 70 -1.74 -10.75 -2.52
N LEU A 71 -2.04 -9.51 -2.13
CA LEU A 71 -2.87 -8.63 -2.96
C LEU A 71 -2.26 -8.42 -4.35
N GLN A 72 -0.93 -8.35 -4.44
CA GLN A 72 -0.25 -8.19 -5.73
C GLN A 72 -0.52 -9.38 -6.66
N ASP A 73 -0.50 -10.60 -6.12
CA ASP A 73 -0.75 -11.81 -6.90
C ASP A 73 -2.22 -11.87 -7.36
N ALA A 74 -3.16 -11.57 -6.45
CA ALA A 74 -4.59 -11.51 -6.78
C ALA A 74 -4.90 -10.44 -7.86
N MET A 75 -4.24 -9.28 -7.80
CA MET A 75 -4.38 -8.23 -8.81
C MET A 75 -3.73 -8.64 -10.14
N ALA A 76 -2.55 -9.28 -10.11
CA ALA A 76 -1.87 -9.74 -11.32
C ALA A 76 -2.70 -10.79 -12.07
N GLU A 77 -3.34 -11.71 -11.35
CA GLU A 77 -4.26 -12.69 -11.94
C GLU A 77 -5.46 -12.01 -12.60
N ALA A 78 -6.13 -11.09 -11.89
CA ALA A 78 -7.26 -10.35 -12.44
C ALA A 78 -6.89 -9.52 -13.69
N PHE A 79 -5.70 -8.90 -13.70
CA PHE A 79 -5.21 -8.15 -14.86
C PHE A 79 -4.91 -9.08 -16.05
N ASN A 80 -4.31 -10.24 -15.80
CA ASN A 80 -4.06 -11.23 -16.85
C ASN A 80 -5.36 -11.74 -17.46
N ASP A 81 -6.40 -11.97 -16.65
CA ASP A 81 -7.71 -12.38 -17.15
C ASP A 81 -8.40 -11.28 -17.96
N TRP A 82 -8.26 -10.02 -17.54
CA TRP A 82 -8.72 -8.89 -18.32
C TRP A 82 -8.01 -8.79 -19.67
N LEU A 83 -6.68 -8.94 -19.71
CA LEU A 83 -5.91 -8.91 -20.95
C LEU A 83 -6.28 -10.05 -21.90
N ARG A 84 -6.41 -11.27 -21.38
CA ARG A 84 -6.89 -12.43 -22.16
C ARG A 84 -8.26 -12.17 -22.77
N LYS A 85 -9.18 -11.59 -21.99
CA LYS A 85 -10.52 -11.22 -22.48
C LYS A 85 -10.46 -10.20 -23.62
N MET A 86 -9.46 -9.33 -23.62
CA MET A 86 -9.24 -8.34 -24.68
C MET A 86 -8.43 -8.88 -25.88
N GLY A 87 -8.05 -10.15 -25.87
CA GLY A 87 -7.24 -10.76 -26.93
C GLY A 87 -5.73 -10.48 -26.82
N GLU A 88 -5.30 -9.86 -25.72
CA GLU A 88 -3.89 -9.62 -25.44
C GLU A 88 -3.25 -10.85 -24.77
N SER A 89 -1.96 -11.06 -25.03
CA SER A 89 -1.22 -12.14 -24.39
C SER A 89 -0.98 -11.81 -22.91
N PRO A 90 -1.19 -12.75 -21.97
CA PRO A 90 -0.99 -12.50 -20.54
C PRO A 90 0.46 -12.07 -20.25
N VAL A 91 0.63 -11.01 -19.46
CA VAL A 91 1.95 -10.41 -19.17
C VAL A 91 2.45 -10.90 -17.82
N GLY A 92 3.35 -11.88 -17.86
CA GLY A 92 4.19 -12.27 -16.72
C GLY A 92 3.50 -13.13 -15.64
N LYS A 93 4.33 -13.94 -14.98
CA LYS A 93 4.09 -14.56 -13.67
C LYS A 93 4.88 -13.79 -12.62
#